data_AF-A0A8K0C693-F1
#
_entry.id   AF-A0A8K0C693-F1
#
_cell.length_a   1.000
_cell.length_b   1.000
_cell.length_c   1.000
_cell.angle_alpha   90.00
_cell.angle_beta   90.00
_cell.angle_gamma   90.00
#
_symmetry.space_group_name_H-M   'P 1'
#
loop_
_entity.id
_entity.type
_entity.pdbx_description
1 polymer ?
#
loop_
_entity_poly.entity_id
_entity_poly.type
_entity_poly.pdbx_seq_one_letter_code
_entity_poly.pdbx_strand_id
1 'polypeptide(L)'
;MDGYKYQRNKDIVGTLRQNRNLNPKEVTVAKLKKGEIIGMESNIGVILTKWKDKCKVLMPSTKHTAEMVDVHQMGKIVQKLALVC
;
A
#
# COMPACT_ATOMS: atom_id res chain seq x y z
N MET A 1 20.56 -19.86 3.17
CA MET A 1 19.25 -19.39 2.65
C MET A 1 18.49 -18.92 3.86
N ASP A 2 18.90 -17.76 4.37
CA ASP A 2 18.56 -17.36 5.73
C ASP A 2 17.38 -16.39 5.67
N GLY A 3 16.21 -16.94 6.01
CA GLY A 3 14.96 -16.21 6.10
C GLY A 3 15.03 -15.21 7.25
N TYR A 4 15.09 -13.92 6.90
CA TYR A 4 14.91 -12.83 7.86
C TYR A 4 13.49 -12.88 8.41
N LYS A 5 13.34 -13.52 9.57
CA LYS A 5 12.09 -13.56 10.34
C LYS A 5 11.90 -12.19 10.99
N TYR A 6 10.77 -11.56 10.70
CA TYR A 6 10.39 -10.25 11.23
C TYR A 6 10.45 -10.26 12.76
N GLN A 7 11.31 -9.43 13.36
CA GLN A 7 11.34 -9.25 14.81
C GLN A 7 10.08 -8.46 15.22
N ARG A 8 9.27 -9.06 16.09
CA ARG A 8 7.88 -8.73 16.48
C ARG A 8 7.57 -7.30 16.98
N ASN A 9 8.47 -6.32 16.85
CA ASN A 9 8.35 -5.02 17.53
C ASN A 9 8.51 -3.77 16.64
N LYS A 10 8.53 -3.90 15.31
CA LYS A 10 8.58 -2.72 14.43
C LYS A 10 7.49 -2.83 13.40
N ASP A 11 6.47 -1.99 13.45
CA ASP A 11 5.56 -1.84 12.33
C ASP A 11 6.23 -1.03 11.22
N ILE A 12 6.10 -1.48 9.97
CA ILE A 12 6.53 -0.70 8.81
C ILE A 12 5.31 -0.04 8.22
N VAL A 13 5.33 1.29 8.15
CA VAL A 13 4.37 2.11 7.41
C VAL A 13 5.15 3.20 6.68
N GLY A 14 4.87 3.40 5.40
CA GLY A 14 5.51 4.47 4.64
C GLY A 14 5.21 4.36 3.15
N THR A 15 5.84 5.22 2.35
CA THR A 15 5.68 5.20 0.90
C THR A 15 6.94 4.69 0.20
N LEU A 16 6.77 3.90 -0.86
CA LEU A 16 7.86 3.43 -1.72
C LEU A 16 7.77 4.02 -3.12
N ARG A 17 8.93 4.28 -3.72
CA ARG A 17 9.03 4.64 -5.14
C ARG A 17 8.78 3.39 -5.99
N GLN A 18 7.99 3.55 -7.06
CA GLN A 18 7.62 2.44 -7.95
C GLN A 18 8.84 1.77 -8.60
N ASN A 19 9.85 2.54 -9.00
CA ASN A 19 11.05 2.06 -9.70
C ASN A 19 12.12 1.45 -8.76
N ARG A 20 11.74 1.06 -7.54
CA ARG A 20 12.66 0.37 -6.63
C ARG A 20 12.77 -1.10 -7.04
N ASN A 21 14.00 -1.64 -7.03
CA ASN A 21 14.24 -3.05 -7.26
C ASN A 21 13.51 -3.90 -6.20
N LEU A 22 13.08 -5.11 -6.59
CA LEU A 22 12.37 -6.09 -5.76
C LEU A 22 10.91 -5.74 -5.41
N ASN A 23 10.32 -4.71 -6.01
CA ASN A 23 8.87 -4.55 -5.96
C ASN A 23 8.17 -5.60 -6.84
N PRO A 24 7.06 -6.21 -6.38
CA PRO A 24 6.29 -7.16 -7.18
C PRO A 24 5.76 -6.48 -8.45
N LYS A 25 5.98 -7.17 -9.58
CA LYS A 25 5.61 -6.63 -10.90
C LYS A 25 4.10 -6.61 -11.08
N GLU A 26 3.37 -7.55 -10.48
CA GLU A 26 1.91 -7.59 -10.56
C GLU A 26 1.30 -6.28 -10.03
N VAL A 27 1.80 -5.80 -8.88
CA VAL A 27 1.34 -4.54 -8.26
C VAL A 27 1.85 -3.32 -9.03
N THR A 28 3.15 -3.28 -9.35
CA THR A 28 3.77 -2.07 -9.95
C THR A 28 3.32 -1.80 -11.39
N VAL A 29 3.04 -2.84 -12.18
CA VAL A 29 2.61 -2.71 -13.59
C VAL A 29 1.09 -2.48 -13.71
N ALA A 30 0.30 -2.90 -12.73
CA ALA A 30 -1.17 -2.74 -12.76
C ALA A 30 -1.61 -1.30 -13.09
N LYS A 31 -2.41 -1.16 -14.16
CA LYS A 31 -2.99 0.13 -14.55
C LYS A 31 -4.30 0.34 -13.80
N LEU A 32 -4.24 1.13 -12.74
CA LEU A 32 -5.41 1.49 -11.94
C LEU A 32 -6.15 2.69 -12.54
N LYS A 33 -7.48 2.66 -12.44
CA LYS A 33 -8.36 3.82 -12.54
C LYS A 33 -8.34 4.61 -11.22
N LYS A 34 -8.88 5.83 -11.24
CA LYS A 34 -8.99 6.65 -10.04
C LYS A 34 -9.94 5.96 -9.06
N GLY A 35 -9.51 5.81 -7.80
CA GLY A 35 -10.29 5.13 -6.75
C GLY A 35 -10.05 3.61 -6.68
N GLU A 36 -9.30 3.03 -7.62
CA GLU A 36 -8.94 1.61 -7.55
C GLU A 36 -7.69 1.38 -6.69
N ILE A 37 -7.69 0.21 -6.04
CA ILE A 37 -6.62 -0.27 -5.16
C ILE A 37 -6.22 -1.68 -5.56
N ILE A 38 -4.92 -1.97 -5.45
CA ILE A 38 -4.38 -3.32 -5.58
C ILE A 38 -3.37 -3.53 -4.45
N GLY A 39 -3.41 -4.69 -3.81
CA GLY A 39 -2.52 -5.07 -2.74
C GLY A 39 -1.94 -6.46 -3.00
N MET A 40 -0.70 -6.68 -2.55
CA MET A 40 -0.09 -8.00 -2.52
C MET A 40 0.64 -8.18 -1.20
N GLU A 41 0.35 -9.28 -0.52
CA GLU A 41 1.07 -9.67 0.68
C GLU A 41 2.31 -10.49 0.30
N SER A 42 3.44 -10.15 0.91
CA SER A 42 4.66 -10.95 0.83
C SER A 42 4.62 -12.12 1.81
N ASN A 43 5.45 -13.12 1.57
CA ASN A 43 5.67 -14.26 2.47
C ASN A 43 6.20 -13.88 3.87
N ILE A 44 6.55 -12.62 4.11
CA ILE A 44 7.05 -12.10 5.39
C ILE A 44 5.95 -11.33 6.15
N GLY A 45 4.71 -11.27 5.63
CA GLY A 45 3.59 -10.56 6.26
C GLY A 45 3.62 -9.04 6.04
N VAL A 46 4.32 -8.57 5.00
CA VAL A 46 4.28 -7.17 4.55
C VAL A 46 3.35 -7.05 3.36
N ILE A 47 2.36 -6.17 3.45
CA ILE A 47 1.42 -5.83 2.39
C ILE A 47 1.95 -4.64 1.60
N LEU A 48 2.11 -4.84 0.29
CA LEU A 48 2.45 -3.79 -0.66
C LEU A 48 1.19 -3.34 -1.37
N THR A 49 0.76 -2.12 -1.05
CA THR A 49 -0.49 -1.55 -1.54
C THR A 49 -0.20 -0.46 -2.56
N LYS A 50 -0.95 -0.45 -3.65
CA LYS A 50 -0.89 0.60 -4.66
C LYS A 50 -2.29 1.13 -4.90
N TRP A 51 -2.45 2.44 -4.84
CA TRP A 51 -3.70 3.10 -5.17
C TRP A 51 -3.44 4.29 -6.10
N LYS A 52 -4.50 4.70 -6.80
CA LYS A 52 -4.46 5.88 -7.66
C LYS A 52 -5.58 6.84 -7.28
N ASP A 53 -5.19 7.98 -6.76
CA ASP A 53 -6.05 9.16 -6.71
C ASP A 53 -5.65 10.12 -7.85
N LYS A 54 -5.06 11.28 -7.56
CA LYS A 54 -4.43 12.14 -8.59
C LYS A 54 -3.13 11.54 -9.14
N CYS A 55 -2.36 10.88 -8.27
CA CYS A 55 -1.10 10.22 -8.59
C CYS A 55 -1.11 8.77 -8.09
N LYS A 56 -0.20 7.95 -8.61
CA LYS A 56 0.00 6.57 -8.15
C LYS A 56 0.87 6.61 -6.90
N VAL A 57 0.42 5.99 -5.83
CA VAL A 57 1.21 5.85 -4.59
C VAL A 57 1.39 4.37 -4.30
N LEU A 58 2.60 4.00 -3.87
CA LEU A 58 2.91 2.67 -3.34
C LEU A 58 3.20 2.77 -1.85
N MET A 59 2.62 1.90 -1.05
CA MET A 59 2.78 1.86 0.41
C MET A 59 3.00 0.43 0.90
N PRO A 60 4.19 0.08 1.43
CA PRO A 60 4.37 -1.09 2.26
C PRO A 60 3.77 -0.85 3.65
N SER A 61 3.06 -1.85 4.15
CA SER A 61 2.44 -1.85 5.47
C SER A 61 2.55 -3.23 6.10
N THR A 62 2.83 -3.32 7.39
CA THR A 62 2.56 -4.53 8.19
C THR A 62 1.17 -4.56 8.81
N LYS A 63 0.39 -3.48 8.65
CA LYS A 63 -1.01 -3.43 9.04
C LYS A 63 -1.86 -4.18 8.03
N HIS A 64 -2.77 -5.02 8.54
CA HIS A 64 -3.40 -6.10 7.79
C HIS A 64 -4.54 -5.65 6.86
N THR A 65 -4.99 -4.40 6.97
CA THR A 65 -6.18 -3.92 6.29
C THR A 65 -5.99 -2.56 5.66
N ALA A 66 -6.37 -2.45 4.39
CA ALA A 66 -6.27 -1.25 3.58
C ALA A 66 -7.67 -0.93 3.03
N GLU A 67 -8.33 0.08 3.60
CA GLU A 67 -9.71 0.45 3.27
C GLU A 67 -9.76 1.84 2.64
N MET A 68 -10.61 1.99 1.62
CA MET A 68 -10.88 3.31 1.04
C MET A 68 -11.94 4.00 1.89
N VAL A 69 -11.56 5.13 2.49
CA VAL A 69 -12.45 5.96 3.31
C VAL A 69 -12.72 7.29 2.61
N ASP A 70 -13.96 7.74 2.72
CA ASP A 70 -14.39 9.05 2.22
C ASP A 70 -14.04 10.12 3.25
N VAL A 71 -13.19 11.07 2.86
CA VAL A 71 -12.74 12.16 3.72
C VAL A 71 -13.28 13.48 3.18
N HIS A 72 -14.02 14.22 4.02
CA HIS A 72 -14.44 15.57 3.71
C HIS A 72 -13.26 16.54 3.80
N GLN A 73 -12.87 17.14 2.67
CA GLN A 73 -11.91 18.22 2.62
C GLN A 73 -12.51 19.44 1.92
N MET A 74 -12.62 20.56 2.63
CA MET A 74 -13.09 21.85 2.11
C MET A 74 -14.37 21.74 1.25
N GLY A 75 -15.39 21.04 1.77
CA GLY A 75 -16.67 20.85 1.09
C GLY A 75 -16.69 19.80 -0.02
N LYS A 76 -15.58 19.08 -0.28
CA LYS A 76 -15.50 17.98 -1.25
C LYS A 76 -15.26 16.65 -0.55
N ILE A 77 -15.86 15.59 -1.07
CA ILE A 77 -15.60 14.21 -0.64
C ILE A 77 -14.42 13.68 -1.47
N VAL A 78 -13.36 13.24 -0.79
CA VAL A 78 -12.15 12.67 -1.40
C VAL A 78 -11.90 11.29 -0.83
N GLN A 79 -11.73 10.29 -1.71
CA GLN A 79 -11.43 8.93 -1.29
C GLN A 79 -9.93 8.80 -0.98
N LYS A 80 -9.61 8.37 0.23
CA LYS A 80 -8.23 8.13 0.67
C LYS A 80 -8.10 6.72 1.21
N LEU A 81 -6.91 6.16 1.03
CA LEU A 81 -6.57 4.89 1.64
C LEU A 81 -6.28 5.10 3.14
N ALA A 82 -7.02 4.40 4.00
CA ALA A 82 -6.73 4.26 5.42
C ALA A 82 -6.15 2.87 5.67
N LEU A 83 -5.05 2.82 6.43
CA LEU A 83 -4.54 1.57 6.98
C LEU A 83 -5.18 1.37 8.36
N VAL A 84 -5.89 0.26 8.51
CA VAL A 84 -6.48 -0.15 9.79
C VAL A 84 -5.55 -1.19 10.42
N CYS A 85 -5.24 -0.98 11.71
CA CYS A 85 -4.33 -1.81 12.51
C CYS A 85 -5.05 -2.97 13.17
#